data_AF-A0A519S059-F1
#
_entry.id   AF-A0A519S059-F1
#
_cell.length_a   1.000
_cell.length_b   1.000
_cell.length_c   1.000
_cell.angle_alpha   90.00
_cell.angle_beta   90.00
_cell.angle_gamma   90.00
#
_symmetry.space_group_name_H-M   'P 1'
#
loop_
_entity.id
_entity.type
_entity.pdbx_description
1 polymer ?
#
loop_
_entity_poly.entity_id
_entity_poly.type
_entity_poly.pdbx_seq_one_letter_code
_entity_poly.pdbx_strand_id
1 'polypeptide(L)'
;MEETLNIIKYGTKRSLAVIDELGRGTTTFDGIAIAHAILNYIMKTLDDYKLKIYTAKSQADKAIHSLKGILLGINLDGEINEAEVNELHQWAIAHNDLIHRNPFNEFMTIIEETVSERIPAKETVEDLFWLTQKYEYDSYYFNAVTTDLQTLHGLCHGILADGEITEQEVFNLHKWLQENEHLNTYYPYDEIRSLILSIVSDRKVDEEEKLVLKAYFNQFIKLQDQAINAQIQKETEEVNISGLCTSEPEVIFSGRTFCITGVLKIGTREELHAAITRLGGIPTESVTRKTDYLIVGDNGNPAWAFSCYGRKVEKAVSMRKEGHTIVLIHEFDFADIIADLN
;
A
#
# COMPACT_ATOMS: atom_id res chain seq x y z
N MET A 1 -28.38 -9.13 23.65
CA MET A 1 -27.18 -8.71 22.88
C MET A 1 -25.86 -8.93 23.61
N GLU A 2 -25.81 -8.96 24.95
CA GLU A 2 -24.57 -9.30 25.68
C GLU A 2 -24.09 -10.73 25.35
N GLU A 3 -25.01 -11.66 25.09
CA GLU A 3 -24.70 -13.02 24.61
C GLU A 3 -24.04 -13.02 23.23
N THR A 4 -24.53 -12.18 22.29
CA THR A 4 -23.92 -11.97 20.97
C THR A 4 -22.47 -11.49 21.11
N LEU A 5 -22.22 -10.54 22.01
CA LEU A 5 -20.87 -10.02 22.28
C LEU A 5 -19.94 -11.13 22.81
N ASN A 6 -20.44 -11.99 23.69
CA ASN A 6 -19.67 -13.12 24.23
C ASN A 6 -19.37 -14.18 23.16
N ILE A 7 -20.32 -14.47 22.26
CA ILE A 7 -20.09 -15.37 21.12
C ILE A 7 -18.98 -14.82 20.22
N ILE A 8 -18.95 -13.52 19.98
CA ILE A 8 -17.89 -12.88 19.18
C ILE A 8 -16.54 -12.94 19.90
N LYS A 9 -16.49 -12.62 21.20
CA LYS A 9 -15.23 -12.56 21.96
C LYS A 9 -14.58 -13.92 22.19
N TYR A 10 -15.37 -14.98 22.35
CA TYR A 10 -14.86 -16.31 22.76
C TYR A 10 -15.13 -17.42 21.73
N GLY A 11 -15.84 -17.12 20.64
CA GLY A 11 -16.20 -18.08 19.60
C GLY A 11 -14.98 -18.58 18.81
N THR A 12 -14.91 -19.89 18.60
CA THR A 12 -13.88 -20.55 17.78
C THR A 12 -14.53 -21.39 16.68
N LYS A 13 -13.74 -21.92 15.74
CA LYS A 13 -14.23 -22.84 14.68
C LYS A 13 -14.88 -24.13 15.22
N ARG A 14 -14.72 -24.44 16.52
CA ARG A 14 -15.32 -25.60 17.19
C ARG A 14 -16.45 -25.24 18.13
N SER A 15 -16.77 -23.95 18.24
CA SER A 15 -17.83 -23.47 19.12
C SER A 15 -19.18 -23.63 18.43
N LEU A 16 -20.15 -24.18 19.15
CA LEU A 16 -21.56 -24.18 18.76
C LEU A 16 -22.25 -23.05 19.52
N ALA A 17 -22.70 -22.02 18.80
CA ALA A 17 -23.49 -20.95 19.38
C ALA A 17 -24.98 -21.23 19.12
N VAL A 18 -25.79 -21.18 20.17
CA VAL A 18 -27.25 -21.30 20.09
C VAL A 18 -27.82 -19.95 20.51
N ILE A 19 -28.58 -19.33 19.61
CA ILE A 19 -29.15 -18.00 19.78
C ILE A 19 -30.67 -18.16 19.69
N ASP A 20 -31.37 -17.85 20.79
CA ASP A 20 -32.82 -17.97 20.89
C ASP A 20 -33.47 -16.58 20.82
N GLU A 21 -33.54 -16.02 19.62
CA GLU A 21 -34.09 -14.67 19.35
C GLU A 21 -35.51 -14.72 18.73
N LEU A 22 -36.12 -15.91 18.69
CA LEU A 22 -37.50 -16.09 18.25
C LEU A 22 -38.41 -16.23 19.49
N GLY A 23 -38.90 -15.10 20.01
CA GLY A 23 -40.13 -15.14 20.82
C GLY A 23 -40.18 -14.36 22.13
N ARG A 24 -39.67 -13.13 22.20
CA ARG A 24 -40.10 -12.19 23.25
C ARG A 24 -40.40 -10.80 22.69
N GLY A 25 -41.68 -10.51 22.49
CA GLY A 25 -42.19 -9.15 22.26
C GLY A 25 -42.04 -8.59 20.83
N THR A 26 -41.57 -9.38 19.86
CA THR A 26 -41.43 -8.98 18.46
C THR A 26 -42.29 -9.85 17.54
N THR A 27 -42.72 -9.31 16.40
CA THR A 27 -43.43 -10.12 15.40
C THR A 27 -42.48 -11.16 14.82
N THR A 28 -43.02 -12.29 14.33
CA THR A 28 -42.21 -13.37 13.76
C THR A 28 -41.26 -12.88 12.66
N PHE A 29 -41.70 -11.92 11.84
CA PHE A 29 -40.87 -11.34 10.78
C PHE A 29 -39.73 -10.49 11.32
N ASP A 30 -39.99 -9.68 12.35
CA ASP A 30 -38.95 -8.86 13.00
C ASP A 30 -37.93 -9.72 13.74
N GLY A 31 -38.38 -10.77 14.43
CA GLY A 31 -37.50 -11.73 15.11
C GLY A 31 -36.58 -12.47 14.15
N ILE A 32 -37.10 -12.89 12.98
CA ILE A 32 -36.29 -13.52 11.93
C ILE A 32 -35.28 -12.51 11.34
N ALA A 33 -35.69 -11.27 11.09
CA ALA A 33 -34.81 -10.25 10.54
C ALA A 33 -33.64 -9.92 11.49
N ILE A 34 -33.93 -9.80 12.79
CA ILE A 34 -32.91 -9.57 13.83
C ILE A 34 -31.97 -10.77 13.95
N ALA A 35 -32.51 -12.00 14.01
CA ALA A 35 -31.69 -13.20 14.07
C ALA A 35 -30.78 -13.35 12.83
N HIS A 36 -31.29 -13.03 11.64
CA HIS A 36 -30.52 -13.06 10.40
C HIS A 36 -29.42 -11.99 10.38
N ALA A 37 -29.72 -10.76 10.82
CA ALA A 37 -28.74 -9.69 10.92
C ALA A 37 -27.63 -10.02 11.93
N ILE A 38 -27.99 -10.56 13.09
CA ILE A 38 -27.03 -11.01 14.12
C ILE A 38 -26.15 -12.13 13.59
N LEU A 39 -26.72 -13.14 12.92
CA LEU A 39 -25.97 -14.23 12.33
C LEU A 39 -24.95 -13.73 11.29
N ASN A 40 -25.38 -12.86 10.37
CA ASN A 40 -24.49 -12.27 9.37
C ASN A 40 -23.39 -11.44 10.01
N TYR A 41 -23.70 -10.68 11.06
CA TYR A 41 -22.73 -9.89 11.80
C TYR A 41 -21.69 -10.79 12.50
N ILE A 42 -22.12 -11.85 13.19
CA ILE A 42 -21.22 -12.81 13.84
C ILE A 42 -20.32 -13.50 12.80
N MET A 43 -20.89 -13.96 11.68
CA MET A 43 -20.13 -14.63 10.63
C MET A 43 -19.06 -13.71 10.04
N LYS A 44 -19.45 -12.48 9.66
CA LYS A 44 -18.52 -11.46 9.15
C LYS A 44 -17.42 -11.16 10.16
N THR A 45 -17.78 -10.93 11.42
CA THR A 45 -16.83 -10.56 12.48
C THR A 45 -15.86 -11.70 12.81
N LEU A 46 -16.33 -12.95 12.84
CA LEU A 46 -15.47 -14.12 13.07
C LEU A 46 -14.52 -14.38 11.90
N ASP A 47 -14.93 -14.09 10.66
CA ASP A 47 -14.06 -14.20 9.50
C ASP A 47 -13.03 -13.06 9.46
N ASP A 48 -13.40 -11.83 9.83
CA ASP A 48 -12.46 -10.72 10.03
C ASP A 48 -11.45 -11.04 11.15
N TYR A 49 -11.89 -11.67 12.25
CA TYR A 49 -11.02 -12.08 13.35
C TYR A 49 -10.03 -13.19 12.93
N LYS A 50 -10.50 -14.18 12.16
CA LYS A 50 -9.60 -15.18 11.55
C LYS A 50 -8.60 -14.51 10.62
N LEU A 51 -9.06 -13.58 9.77
CA LEU A 51 -8.20 -12.84 8.87
C LEU A 51 -7.08 -12.16 9.68
N LYS A 52 -7.42 -11.40 10.73
CA LYS A 52 -6.45 -10.77 11.65
C LYS A 52 -5.44 -11.78 12.20
N ILE A 53 -5.87 -12.96 12.66
CA ILE A 53 -4.94 -14.00 13.17
C ILE A 53 -4.00 -14.51 12.06
N TYR A 54 -4.51 -14.81 10.87
CA TYR A 54 -3.71 -15.33 9.76
C TYR A 54 -2.80 -14.27 9.14
N THR A 55 -3.18 -12.98 9.19
CA THR A 55 -2.41 -11.87 8.61
C THR A 55 -1.53 -11.16 9.61
N ALA A 56 -1.64 -11.43 10.93
CA ALA A 56 -0.93 -10.69 11.97
C ALA A 56 0.58 -10.61 11.77
N LYS A 57 1.21 -11.69 11.28
CA LYS A 57 2.66 -11.67 10.98
C LYS A 57 2.97 -10.78 9.78
N SER A 58 2.22 -10.92 8.69
CA SER A 58 2.40 -10.07 7.50
C SER A 58 2.09 -8.60 7.77
N GLN A 59 1.09 -8.31 8.62
CA GLN A 59 0.76 -6.95 9.03
C GLN A 59 1.87 -6.32 9.88
N ALA A 60 2.46 -7.10 10.79
CA ALA A 60 3.61 -6.66 11.56
C ALA A 60 4.81 -6.34 10.66
N ASP A 61 5.17 -7.25 9.74
CA ASP A 61 6.30 -7.03 8.82
C ASP A 61 6.06 -5.78 7.94
N LYS A 62 4.84 -5.60 7.41
CA LYS A 62 4.47 -4.40 6.65
C LYS A 62 4.56 -3.12 7.46
N ALA A 63 4.12 -3.16 8.71
CA ALA A 63 4.17 -1.99 9.59
C ALA A 63 5.64 -1.63 9.91
N ILE A 64 6.52 -2.62 10.15
CA ILE A 64 7.96 -2.38 10.34
C ILE A 64 8.59 -1.72 9.10
N HIS A 65 8.34 -2.25 7.90
CA HIS A 65 8.91 -1.66 6.67
C HIS A 65 8.33 -0.27 6.36
N SER A 66 7.03 -0.08 6.63
CA SER A 66 6.39 1.24 6.53
C SER A 66 7.06 2.24 7.46
N LEU A 67 7.24 1.89 8.74
CA LEU A 67 7.95 2.73 9.72
C LEU A 67 9.38 3.03 9.26
N LYS A 68 10.13 2.01 8.85
CA LYS A 68 11.50 2.18 8.33
C LYS A 68 11.56 3.18 7.17
N GLY A 69 10.62 3.07 6.22
CA GLY A 69 10.54 4.01 5.12
C GLY A 69 10.21 5.43 5.59
N ILE A 70 9.22 5.60 6.48
CA ILE A 70 8.87 6.92 7.03
C ILE A 70 10.09 7.57 7.68
N LEU A 71 10.81 6.82 8.53
CA LEU A 71 12.03 7.26 9.20
C LEU A 71 13.14 7.68 8.24
N LEU A 72 13.29 6.97 7.12
CA LEU A 72 14.22 7.36 6.07
C LEU A 72 13.78 8.65 5.40
N GLY A 73 12.49 8.76 5.05
CA GLY A 73 11.91 9.91 4.37
C GLY A 73 12.08 11.20 5.17
N ILE A 74 11.61 11.22 6.43
CA ILE A 74 11.67 12.40 7.32
C ILE A 74 13.09 12.81 7.74
N ASN A 75 14.10 11.99 7.41
CA ASN A 75 15.51 12.28 7.74
C ASN A 75 16.35 12.40 6.46
N LEU A 76 15.70 12.57 5.30
CA LEU A 76 16.41 12.73 4.03
C LEU A 76 17.20 14.04 4.01
N ASP A 77 16.63 15.15 4.48
CA ASP A 77 17.33 16.43 4.55
C ASP A 77 18.18 16.58 5.84
N GLY A 78 17.86 15.78 6.86
CA GLY A 78 18.54 15.74 8.15
C GLY A 78 17.98 16.72 9.19
N GLU A 79 16.85 17.38 8.90
CA GLU A 79 16.09 18.25 9.77
C GLU A 79 14.71 17.63 10.04
N ILE A 80 14.37 17.38 11.30
CA ILE A 80 13.08 16.76 11.65
C ILE A 80 12.20 17.79 12.35
N ASN A 81 11.03 18.07 11.78
CA ASN A 81 10.09 19.08 12.23
C ASN A 81 8.88 18.48 13.00
N GLU A 82 8.04 19.35 13.57
CA GLU A 82 6.89 18.93 14.39
C GLU A 82 5.83 18.14 13.59
N ALA A 83 5.65 18.43 12.31
CA ALA A 83 4.68 17.74 11.46
C ALA A 83 5.12 16.30 11.18
N GLU A 84 6.41 16.08 10.93
CA GLU A 84 7.00 14.75 10.75
C GLU A 84 6.95 13.92 12.03
N VAL A 85 7.22 14.53 13.19
CA VAL A 85 7.04 13.88 14.50
C VAL A 85 5.57 13.52 14.74
N ASN A 86 4.64 14.40 14.37
CA ASN A 86 3.21 14.11 14.44
C ASN A 86 2.83 12.93 13.53
N GLU A 87 3.39 12.82 12.32
CA GLU A 87 3.12 11.68 11.43
C GLU A 87 3.62 10.36 12.03
N LEU A 88 4.78 10.33 12.69
CA LEU A 88 5.25 9.17 13.46
C LEU A 88 4.26 8.81 14.59
N HIS A 89 3.74 9.81 15.29
CA HIS A 89 2.76 9.62 16.35
C HIS A 89 1.43 9.06 15.80
N GLN A 90 0.94 9.58 14.68
CA GLN A 90 -0.24 9.05 14.01
C GLN A 90 -0.02 7.62 13.53
N TRP A 91 1.17 7.30 13.03
CA TRP A 91 1.55 5.93 12.67
C TRP A 91 1.45 5.00 13.90
N ALA A 92 1.96 5.42 15.07
CA ALA A 92 1.88 4.65 16.30
C ALA A 92 0.43 4.39 16.73
N ILE A 93 -0.43 5.42 16.67
CA ILE A 93 -1.87 5.30 16.96
C ILE A 93 -2.55 4.32 15.99
N ALA A 94 -2.29 4.45 14.69
CA ALA A 94 -2.89 3.62 13.65
C ALA A 94 -2.49 2.14 13.78
N HIS A 95 -1.32 1.85 14.36
CA HIS A 95 -0.80 0.50 14.55
C HIS A 95 -0.87 0.00 15.99
N ASN A 96 -1.59 0.68 16.89
CA ASN A 96 -1.69 0.32 18.31
C ASN A 96 -2.21 -1.12 18.55
N ASP A 97 -3.00 -1.67 17.62
CA ASP A 97 -3.41 -3.09 17.62
C ASP A 97 -2.21 -4.07 17.71
N LEU A 98 -1.00 -3.64 17.32
CA LEU A 98 0.22 -4.43 17.33
C LEU A 98 1.09 -4.24 18.59
N ILE A 99 0.73 -3.36 19.54
CA ILE A 99 1.57 -2.96 20.68
C ILE A 99 2.12 -4.15 21.50
N HIS A 100 1.34 -5.21 21.66
CA HIS A 100 1.75 -6.40 22.42
C HIS A 100 2.69 -7.35 21.66
N ARG A 101 3.02 -7.02 20.41
CA ARG A 101 3.94 -7.77 19.57
C ARG A 101 5.30 -7.09 19.61
N ASN A 102 6.37 -7.85 19.84
CA ASN A 102 7.71 -7.29 19.74
C ASN A 102 8.04 -6.97 18.26
N PRO A 103 8.68 -5.83 17.93
CA PRO A 103 9.15 -4.75 18.81
C PRO A 103 8.23 -3.51 18.88
N PHE A 104 6.92 -3.66 18.65
CA PHE A 104 5.99 -2.52 18.54
C PHE A 104 5.82 -1.75 19.85
N ASN A 105 5.91 -2.42 21.00
CA ASN A 105 5.91 -1.73 22.28
C ASN A 105 7.08 -0.74 22.38
N GLU A 106 8.29 -1.18 22.00
CA GLU A 106 9.47 -0.34 21.99
C GLU A 106 9.33 0.81 20.98
N PHE A 107 8.83 0.55 19.77
CA PHE A 107 8.57 1.62 18.79
C PHE A 107 7.62 2.69 19.34
N MET A 108 6.48 2.27 19.87
CA MET A 108 5.45 3.19 20.36
C MET A 108 5.96 3.99 21.56
N THR A 109 6.72 3.36 22.46
CA THR A 109 7.31 4.04 23.62
C THR A 109 8.28 5.15 23.18
N ILE A 110 9.20 4.85 22.25
CA ILE A 110 10.18 5.82 21.75
C ILE A 110 9.45 6.99 21.04
N ILE A 111 8.42 6.71 20.25
CA ILE A 111 7.61 7.75 19.59
C ILE A 111 6.88 8.62 20.64
N GLU A 112 6.23 8.02 21.63
CA GLU A 112 5.54 8.77 22.70
C GLU A 112 6.48 9.64 23.54
N GLU A 113 7.70 9.16 23.81
CA GLU A 113 8.73 9.93 24.53
C GLU A 113 9.22 11.14 23.73
N THR A 114 9.24 11.03 22.40
CA THR A 114 9.59 12.12 21.48
C THR A 114 8.52 13.19 21.43
N VAL A 115 7.26 12.77 21.30
CA VAL A 115 6.09 13.68 21.35
C VAL A 115 6.00 14.40 22.70
N SER A 116 6.45 13.74 23.77
CA SER A 116 6.54 14.34 25.11
C SER A 116 7.76 15.25 25.31
N GLU A 117 8.52 15.56 24.26
CA GLU A 117 9.76 16.34 24.25
C GLU A 117 10.86 15.79 25.19
N ARG A 118 10.82 14.49 25.50
CA ARG A 118 11.81 13.85 26.38
C ARG A 118 13.05 13.38 25.63
N ILE A 119 12.90 13.08 24.34
CA ILE A 119 13.96 12.64 23.45
C ILE A 119 13.99 13.58 22.23
N PRO A 120 15.16 14.07 21.79
CA PRO A 120 15.28 14.84 20.56
C PRO A 120 14.81 14.02 19.34
N ALA A 121 14.04 14.64 18.44
CA ALA A 121 13.48 13.96 17.27
C ALA A 121 14.54 13.24 16.41
N LYS A 122 15.75 13.80 16.30
CA LYS A 122 16.85 13.18 15.57
C LYS A 122 17.37 11.90 16.23
N GLU A 123 17.52 11.89 17.55
CA GLU A 123 17.92 10.71 18.31
C GLU A 123 16.85 9.61 18.19
N THR A 124 15.59 10.00 18.29
CA THR A 124 14.44 9.10 18.05
C THR A 124 14.50 8.42 16.70
N VAL A 125 14.74 9.17 15.62
CA VAL A 125 14.78 8.60 14.27
C VAL A 125 15.94 7.63 14.12
N GLU A 126 17.13 7.97 14.64
CA GLU A 126 18.30 7.09 14.63
C GLU A 126 18.03 5.77 15.41
N ASP A 127 17.44 5.87 16.61
CA ASP A 127 17.12 4.74 17.48
C ASP A 127 16.05 3.83 16.87
N LEU A 128 14.96 4.42 16.37
CA LEU A 128 13.90 3.67 15.69
C LEU A 128 14.42 3.02 14.42
N PHE A 129 15.25 3.73 13.64
CA PHE A 129 15.82 3.18 12.41
C PHE A 129 16.70 1.97 12.71
N TRP A 130 17.61 2.09 13.69
CA TRP A 130 18.42 0.96 14.16
C TRP A 130 17.55 -0.21 14.62
N LEU A 131 16.47 0.08 15.36
CA LEU A 131 15.56 -0.94 15.85
C LEU A 131 14.84 -1.64 14.69
N THR A 132 14.34 -0.92 13.68
CA THR A 132 13.71 -1.53 12.51
C THR A 132 14.66 -2.50 11.78
N GLN A 133 15.93 -2.13 11.60
CA GLN A 133 16.93 -2.99 10.96
C GLN A 133 17.19 -4.28 11.74
N LYS A 134 17.23 -4.20 13.07
CA LYS A 134 17.45 -5.38 13.93
C LYS A 134 16.37 -6.45 13.74
N TYR A 135 15.13 -6.04 13.52
CA TYR A 135 13.99 -6.93 13.38
C TYR A 135 13.66 -7.32 11.93
N GLU A 136 14.33 -6.68 10.96
CA GLU A 136 14.22 -7.00 9.53
C GLU A 136 14.85 -8.37 9.20
N TYR A 137 15.90 -8.78 9.90
CA TYR A 137 16.61 -10.04 9.67
C TYR A 137 15.82 -11.31 10.02
N ASP A 138 14.72 -11.21 10.79
CA ASP A 138 13.86 -12.35 11.15
C ASP A 138 12.66 -12.56 10.20
N SER A 139 12.50 -11.70 9.17
CA SER A 139 11.43 -11.81 8.18
C SER A 139 11.74 -12.90 7.13
N TYR A 140 11.44 -14.15 7.49
CA TYR A 140 11.49 -15.31 6.57
C TYR A 140 10.47 -15.27 5.41
N TYR A 141 9.66 -14.21 5.28
CA TYR A 141 8.51 -14.13 4.36
C TYR A 141 8.69 -13.10 3.23
N PHE A 142 9.48 -12.05 3.47
CA PHE A 142 9.99 -11.02 2.55
C PHE A 142 11.01 -11.48 1.49
N ASN A 143 10.77 -11.35 0.18
CA ASN A 143 11.89 -11.25 -0.77
C ASN A 143 12.50 -9.83 -0.67
N ALA A 144 13.83 -9.66 -0.73
CA ALA A 144 14.52 -8.36 -0.57
C ALA A 144 13.87 -7.23 -1.39
N VAL A 145 13.49 -7.52 -2.63
CA VAL A 145 12.76 -6.59 -3.52
C VAL A 145 11.46 -6.05 -2.91
N THR A 146 10.68 -6.89 -2.24
CA THR A 146 9.42 -6.47 -1.61
C THR A 146 9.67 -5.56 -0.42
N THR A 147 10.69 -5.87 0.38
CA THR A 147 11.12 -5.03 1.49
C THR A 147 11.58 -3.65 1.01
N ASP A 148 12.39 -3.60 -0.05
CA ASP A 148 12.91 -2.34 -0.57
C ASP A 148 11.81 -1.51 -1.27
N LEU A 149 10.85 -2.14 -1.95
CA LEU A 149 9.67 -1.44 -2.46
C LEU A 149 8.79 -0.88 -1.34
N GLN A 150 8.58 -1.62 -0.25
CA GLN A 150 7.86 -1.10 0.91
C GLN A 150 8.62 0.03 1.61
N THR A 151 9.95 -0.06 1.62
CA THR A 151 10.82 1.00 2.12
C THR A 151 10.71 2.25 1.25
N LEU A 152 10.69 2.11 -0.09
CA LEU A 152 10.47 3.22 -1.02
C LEU A 152 9.11 3.89 -0.77
N HIS A 153 8.06 3.10 -0.52
CA HIS A 153 6.74 3.64 -0.19
C HIS A 153 6.78 4.52 1.06
N GLY A 154 7.37 3.99 2.14
CA GLY A 154 7.48 4.75 3.38
C GLY A 154 8.41 5.95 3.20
N LEU A 155 9.45 5.86 2.37
CA LEU A 155 10.33 6.99 2.07
C LEU A 155 9.56 8.11 1.39
N CYS A 156 8.73 7.79 0.38
CA CYS A 156 7.84 8.79 -0.23
C CYS A 156 6.85 9.34 0.79
N HIS A 157 6.33 8.49 1.71
CA HIS A 157 5.43 8.91 2.80
C HIS A 157 6.09 9.89 3.75
N GLY A 158 7.34 9.64 4.14
CA GLY A 158 8.11 10.54 4.98
C GLY A 158 8.37 11.89 4.31
N ILE A 159 8.76 11.90 3.03
CA ILE A 159 8.94 13.15 2.25
C ILE A 159 7.64 13.98 2.22
N LEU A 160 6.48 13.32 2.15
CA LEU A 160 5.20 14.02 2.08
C LEU A 160 4.65 14.38 3.47
N ALA A 161 5.31 14.00 4.56
CA ALA A 161 4.72 14.01 5.91
C ALA A 161 4.37 15.41 6.41
N ASP A 162 5.19 16.42 6.10
CA ASP A 162 4.93 17.82 6.43
C ASP A 162 4.21 18.60 5.30
N GLY A 163 4.08 17.97 4.13
CA GLY A 163 3.47 18.54 2.94
C GLY A 163 4.38 19.47 2.13
N GLU A 164 5.66 19.60 2.46
CA GLU A 164 6.64 20.40 1.72
C GLU A 164 7.76 19.50 1.17
N ILE A 165 8.11 19.62 -0.11
CA ILE A 165 9.20 18.85 -0.71
C ILE A 165 10.39 19.78 -0.94
N THR A 166 11.49 19.51 -0.26
CA THR A 166 12.74 20.27 -0.38
C THR A 166 13.60 19.76 -1.53
N GLU A 167 14.48 20.63 -2.04
CA GLU A 167 15.46 20.24 -3.07
C GLU A 167 16.39 19.12 -2.57
N GLN A 168 16.74 19.14 -1.28
CA GLN A 168 17.64 18.17 -0.67
C GLN A 168 17.00 16.77 -0.60
N GLU A 169 15.70 16.68 -0.31
CA GLU A 169 14.95 15.42 -0.35
C GLU A 169 14.91 14.82 -1.74
N VAL A 170 14.71 15.63 -2.78
CA VAL A 170 14.70 15.15 -4.18
C VAL A 170 16.06 14.55 -4.56
N PHE A 171 17.16 15.23 -4.23
CA PHE A 171 18.50 14.71 -4.51
C PHE A 171 18.83 13.45 -3.69
N ASN A 172 18.42 13.39 -2.42
CA ASN A 172 18.68 12.23 -1.58
C ASN A 172 17.78 11.04 -1.96
N LEU A 173 16.56 11.28 -2.42
CA LEU A 173 15.72 10.26 -3.05
C LEU A 173 16.34 9.76 -4.36
N HIS A 174 16.88 10.64 -5.21
CA HIS A 174 17.62 10.24 -6.41
C HIS A 174 18.78 9.30 -6.07
N LYS A 175 19.56 9.65 -5.05
CA LYS A 175 20.67 8.83 -4.55
C LYS A 175 20.17 7.47 -4.04
N TRP A 176 19.10 7.44 -3.25
CA TRP A 176 18.51 6.18 -2.79
C TRP A 176 18.08 5.31 -3.96
N LEU A 177 17.46 5.88 -5.00
CA LEU A 177 17.07 5.16 -6.20
C LEU A 177 18.29 4.56 -6.91
N GLN A 178 19.40 5.30 -7.05
CA GLN A 178 20.65 4.80 -7.63
C GLN A 178 21.28 3.66 -6.82
N GLU A 179 21.20 3.70 -5.49
CA GLU A 179 21.71 2.63 -4.62
C GLU A 179 20.86 1.35 -4.69
N ASN A 180 19.62 1.45 -5.17
CA ASN A 180 18.64 0.37 -5.24
C ASN A 180 18.28 -0.03 -6.69
N GLU A 181 19.25 0.00 -7.62
CA GLU A 181 19.06 -0.37 -9.03
C GLU A 181 18.56 -1.81 -9.26
N HIS A 182 18.64 -2.71 -8.27
CA HIS A 182 18.02 -4.04 -8.36
C HIS A 182 16.48 -3.99 -8.43
N LEU A 183 15.88 -2.83 -8.16
CA LEU A 183 14.46 -2.55 -8.31
C LEU A 183 14.08 -2.06 -9.72
N ASN A 184 15.03 -1.93 -10.65
CA ASN A 184 14.72 -1.69 -12.06
C ASN A 184 13.73 -2.75 -12.57
N THR A 185 12.80 -2.37 -13.44
CA THR A 185 11.67 -3.17 -13.97
C THR A 185 10.49 -3.36 -13.01
N TYR A 186 10.57 -2.87 -11.77
CA TYR A 186 9.46 -2.92 -10.81
C TYR A 186 8.69 -1.60 -10.80
N TYR A 187 7.38 -1.68 -11.01
CA TYR A 187 6.48 -0.57 -10.73
C TYR A 187 6.27 -0.45 -9.21
N PRO A 188 6.24 0.77 -8.62
CA PRO A 188 6.35 2.09 -9.26
C PRO A 188 7.77 2.64 -9.26
N TYR A 189 8.79 1.83 -8.93
CA TYR A 189 10.19 2.28 -8.86
C TYR A 189 10.65 2.91 -10.18
N ASP A 190 10.35 2.31 -11.34
CA ASP A 190 10.76 2.87 -12.63
C ASP A 190 10.12 4.23 -12.92
N GLU A 191 8.85 4.43 -12.55
CA GLU A 191 8.13 5.69 -12.74
C GLU A 191 8.68 6.79 -11.83
N ILE A 192 8.87 6.48 -10.54
CA ILE A 192 9.51 7.40 -9.58
C ILE A 192 10.92 7.73 -10.06
N ARG A 193 11.67 6.74 -10.53
CA ARG A 193 13.03 6.94 -11.04
C ARG A 193 13.03 7.83 -12.27
N SER A 194 12.12 7.62 -13.22
CA SER A 194 12.01 8.44 -14.43
C SER A 194 11.70 9.90 -14.09
N LEU A 195 10.70 10.11 -13.23
CA LEU A 195 10.29 11.43 -12.75
C LEU A 195 11.42 12.15 -12.02
N ILE A 196 12.10 11.48 -11.09
CA ILE A 196 13.22 12.07 -10.37
C ILE A 196 14.39 12.36 -11.30
N LEU A 197 14.65 11.50 -12.29
CA LEU A 197 15.69 11.75 -13.29
C LEU A 197 15.38 12.97 -14.16
N SER A 198 14.12 13.21 -14.53
CA SER A 198 13.76 14.40 -15.30
C SER A 198 13.98 15.67 -14.49
N ILE A 199 13.58 15.66 -13.21
CA ILE A 199 13.72 16.80 -12.27
C ILE A 199 15.19 17.10 -11.96
N VAL A 200 16.01 16.07 -11.75
CA VAL A 200 17.43 16.25 -11.37
C VAL A 200 18.33 16.54 -12.59
N SER A 201 17.82 16.40 -13.82
CA SER A 201 18.62 16.43 -15.05
C SER A 201 19.34 17.76 -15.31
N ASP A 202 18.71 18.88 -14.95
CA ASP A 202 19.24 20.23 -15.15
C ASP A 202 19.99 20.78 -13.91
N ARG A 203 20.05 19.98 -12.84
CA ARG A 203 20.64 20.27 -11.52
C ARG A 203 19.97 21.43 -10.76
N LYS A 204 18.72 21.77 -11.08
CA LYS A 204 17.95 22.78 -10.36
C LYS A 204 16.53 22.30 -10.18
N VAL A 205 16.16 22.01 -8.94
CA VAL A 205 14.78 21.60 -8.64
C VAL A 205 13.92 22.85 -8.46
N ASP A 206 13.00 23.09 -9.40
CA ASP A 206 12.07 24.23 -9.31
C ASP A 206 10.75 23.89 -8.58
N GLU A 207 9.94 24.92 -8.31
CA GLU A 207 8.68 24.74 -7.58
C GLU A 207 7.60 24.03 -8.41
N GLU A 208 7.63 24.12 -9.75
CA GLU A 208 6.70 23.39 -10.61
C GLU A 208 7.04 21.89 -10.59
N GLU A 209 8.32 21.53 -10.65
CA GLU A 209 8.82 20.17 -10.55
C GLU A 209 8.51 19.52 -9.20
N LYS A 210 8.71 20.25 -8.10
CA LYS A 210 8.30 19.80 -6.76
C LYS A 210 6.80 19.57 -6.68
N LEU A 211 6.01 20.46 -7.28
CA LEU A 211 4.56 20.32 -7.29
C LEU A 211 4.12 19.08 -8.09
N VAL A 212 4.78 18.79 -9.21
CA VAL A 212 4.54 17.57 -9.99
C VAL A 212 4.90 16.31 -9.18
N LEU A 213 6.05 16.30 -8.50
CA LEU A 213 6.44 15.19 -7.63
C LEU A 213 5.47 15.00 -6.46
N LYS A 214 5.05 16.10 -5.83
CA LYS A 214 4.05 16.12 -4.75
C LYS A 214 2.72 15.54 -5.23
N ALA A 215 2.27 15.95 -6.41
CA ALA A 215 1.04 15.45 -7.02
C ALA A 215 1.13 13.95 -7.33
N TYR A 216 2.29 13.49 -7.83
CA TYR A 216 2.54 12.07 -8.07
C TYR A 216 2.51 11.24 -6.77
N PHE A 217 3.17 11.71 -5.71
CA PHE A 217 3.15 11.05 -4.39
C PHE A 217 1.76 11.01 -3.77
N ASN A 218 1.00 12.10 -3.88
CA ASN A 218 -0.38 12.18 -3.39
C ASN A 218 -1.31 11.14 -4.06
N GLN A 219 -0.94 10.59 -5.22
CA GLN A 219 -1.74 9.53 -5.82
C GLN A 219 -1.80 8.31 -4.91
N PHE A 220 -0.68 7.86 -4.32
CA PHE A 220 -0.59 6.59 -3.58
C PHE A 220 -0.39 6.72 -2.07
N ILE A 221 0.00 7.89 -1.59
CA ILE A 221 0.24 8.14 -0.16
C ILE A 221 -1.05 8.59 0.51
N LYS A 222 -1.27 8.10 1.73
CA LYS A 222 -2.39 8.53 2.58
C LYS A 222 -1.85 8.98 3.91
N LEU A 223 -1.63 10.29 4.04
CA LEU A 223 -1.23 10.87 5.32
C LEU A 223 -2.37 10.71 6.32
N GLN A 224 -2.04 10.64 7.60
CA GLN A 224 -3.06 10.61 8.65
C GLN A 224 -3.55 12.02 9.00
N ASP A 225 -2.71 13.04 8.79
CA ASP A 225 -3.08 14.43 9.01
C ASP A 225 -4.06 14.94 7.94
N GLN A 226 -5.28 15.28 8.37
CA GLN A 226 -6.34 15.76 7.48
C GLN A 226 -6.09 17.18 6.96
N ALA A 227 -5.39 18.03 7.71
CA ALA A 227 -5.10 19.39 7.30
C ALA A 227 -4.06 19.40 6.19
N ILE A 228 -2.97 18.63 6.35
CA ILE A 228 -1.92 18.49 5.34
C ILE A 228 -2.49 17.84 4.08
N ASN A 229 -3.27 16.76 4.20
CA ASN A 229 -3.94 16.15 3.05
C ASN A 229 -4.81 17.16 2.27
N ALA A 230 -5.61 17.98 2.98
CA ALA A 230 -6.47 18.97 2.33
C ALA A 230 -5.66 20.07 1.63
N GLN A 231 -4.52 20.47 2.21
CA GLN A 231 -3.58 21.41 1.59
C GLN A 231 -2.99 20.81 0.31
N ILE A 232 -2.40 19.62 0.38
CA ILE A 232 -1.80 18.94 -0.77
C ILE A 232 -2.83 18.74 -1.88
N GLN A 233 -4.05 18.31 -1.53
CA GLN A 233 -5.12 18.11 -2.52
C GLN A 233 -5.46 19.40 -3.27
N LYS A 234 -5.43 20.55 -2.59
CA LYS A 234 -5.70 21.86 -3.19
C LYS A 234 -4.54 22.34 -4.06
N GLU A 235 -3.30 22.13 -3.62
CA GLU A 235 -2.10 22.50 -4.37
C GLU A 235 -1.95 21.68 -5.66
N THR A 236 -2.40 20.42 -5.63
CA THR A 236 -2.20 19.46 -6.72
C THR A 236 -3.40 19.32 -7.66
N GLU A 237 -4.50 20.05 -7.42
CA GLU A 237 -5.77 19.93 -8.17
C GLU A 237 -5.64 20.22 -9.67
N GLU A 238 -4.78 21.17 -10.04
CA GLU A 238 -4.57 21.60 -11.44
C GLU A 238 -3.39 20.87 -12.13
N VAL A 239 -2.69 19.99 -11.41
CA VAL A 239 -1.48 19.33 -11.92
C VAL A 239 -1.87 18.12 -12.77
N ASN A 240 -1.57 18.17 -14.06
CA ASN A 240 -1.83 17.05 -14.95
C ASN A 240 -0.65 16.05 -14.93
N ILE A 241 -0.80 14.99 -14.13
CA ILE A 241 0.23 13.95 -13.96
C ILE A 241 0.17 12.90 -15.09
N SER A 242 -0.92 12.87 -15.89
CA SER A 242 -1.14 11.80 -16.89
C SER A 242 -0.14 11.78 -18.04
N GLY A 243 0.64 12.86 -18.22
CA GLY A 243 1.60 13.01 -19.31
C GLY A 243 3.07 12.78 -18.95
N LEU A 244 3.41 12.47 -17.68
CA LEU A 244 4.81 12.38 -17.23
C LEU A 244 5.37 10.95 -17.17
N CYS A 245 4.51 9.93 -17.21
CA CYS A 245 4.94 8.53 -17.15
C CYS A 245 5.42 8.07 -18.53
N THR A 246 6.73 8.06 -18.74
CA THR A 246 7.37 7.43 -19.92
C THR A 246 7.43 5.92 -19.76
N SER A 247 6.26 5.30 -19.75
CA SER A 247 6.04 4.07 -20.50
C SER A 247 4.55 3.81 -20.49
N GLU A 248 3.82 4.38 -21.45
CA GLU A 248 2.69 3.61 -21.99
C GLU A 248 3.30 2.27 -22.41
N PRO A 249 3.04 1.16 -21.69
CA PRO A 249 3.56 -0.10 -22.15
C PRO A 249 2.92 -0.30 -23.52
N GLU A 250 3.72 -0.44 -24.59
CA GLU A 250 3.18 -0.90 -25.87
C GLU A 250 2.61 -2.30 -25.64
N VAL A 251 1.31 -2.36 -25.36
CA VAL A 251 0.63 -3.61 -25.06
C VAL A 251 0.32 -4.30 -26.38
N ILE A 252 1.04 -5.38 -26.63
CA ILE A 252 0.75 -6.24 -27.76
C ILE A 252 -0.35 -7.19 -27.33
N PHE A 253 -1.55 -7.05 -27.89
CA PHE A 253 -2.66 -7.94 -27.56
C PHE A 253 -2.56 -9.28 -28.29
N SER A 254 -2.32 -9.24 -29.61
CA SER A 254 -2.39 -10.43 -30.48
C SER A 254 -1.46 -11.56 -30.01
N GLY A 255 -2.06 -12.70 -29.62
CA GLY A 255 -1.34 -13.90 -29.21
C GLY A 255 -0.66 -13.83 -27.84
N ARG A 256 -0.84 -12.74 -27.09
CA ARG A 256 -0.27 -12.55 -25.74
C ARG A 256 -1.25 -12.94 -24.66
N THR A 257 -0.71 -13.38 -23.52
CA THR A 257 -1.50 -13.90 -22.41
C THR A 257 -1.66 -12.86 -21.32
N PHE A 258 -2.90 -12.61 -20.92
CA PHE A 258 -3.25 -11.61 -19.90
C PHE A 258 -3.84 -12.31 -18.68
N CYS A 259 -3.49 -11.86 -17.48
CA CYS A 259 -4.14 -12.29 -16.25
C CYS A 259 -4.65 -11.07 -15.50
N ILE A 260 -5.81 -11.19 -14.85
CA ILE A 260 -6.40 -10.10 -14.07
C ILE A 260 -6.39 -10.47 -12.59
N THR A 261 -6.01 -9.52 -11.74
CA THR A 261 -5.99 -9.67 -10.28
C THR A 261 -6.53 -8.43 -9.58
N GLY A 262 -7.01 -8.60 -8.34
CA GLY A 262 -7.53 -7.51 -7.53
C GLY A 262 -9.02 -7.22 -7.73
N VAL A 263 -9.48 -6.09 -7.19
CA VAL A 263 -10.86 -5.60 -7.30
C VAL A 263 -10.86 -4.45 -8.30
N LEU A 264 -11.66 -4.59 -9.36
CA LEU A 264 -11.69 -3.64 -10.47
C LEU A 264 -12.75 -2.57 -10.24
N LYS A 265 -12.46 -1.34 -10.65
CA LYS A 265 -13.35 -0.16 -10.66
C LYS A 265 -13.85 0.19 -12.06
N ILE A 266 -13.02 0.03 -13.07
CA ILE A 266 -13.35 0.44 -14.45
C ILE A 266 -14.34 -0.49 -15.16
N GLY A 267 -14.63 -1.66 -14.58
CA GLY A 267 -15.55 -2.63 -15.13
C GLY A 267 -15.46 -3.98 -14.44
N THR A 268 -16.26 -4.92 -14.92
CA THR A 268 -16.25 -6.31 -14.47
C THR A 268 -15.08 -7.07 -15.08
N ARG A 269 -14.63 -8.12 -14.40
CA ARG A 269 -13.53 -8.97 -14.90
C ARG A 269 -13.91 -9.61 -16.24
N GLU A 270 -15.18 -9.92 -16.41
CA GLU A 270 -15.78 -10.47 -17.62
C GLU A 270 -15.69 -9.48 -18.79
N GLU A 271 -15.96 -8.20 -18.57
CA GLU A 271 -15.84 -7.14 -19.59
C GLU A 271 -14.39 -6.96 -20.03
N LEU A 272 -13.44 -6.91 -19.10
CA LEU A 272 -12.02 -6.82 -19.45
C LEU A 272 -11.54 -8.07 -20.21
N HIS A 273 -11.94 -9.28 -19.79
CA HIS A 273 -11.64 -10.50 -20.54
C HIS A 273 -12.20 -10.47 -21.97
N ALA A 274 -13.42 -9.95 -22.15
CA ALA A 274 -14.02 -9.79 -23.47
C ALA A 274 -13.24 -8.79 -24.33
N ALA A 275 -12.81 -7.66 -23.76
CA ALA A 275 -11.97 -6.67 -24.45
C ALA A 275 -10.62 -7.26 -24.88
N ILE A 276 -9.93 -7.98 -23.99
CA ILE A 276 -8.66 -8.68 -24.29
C ILE A 276 -8.86 -9.64 -25.46
N THR A 277 -9.92 -10.46 -25.40
CA THR A 277 -10.22 -11.45 -26.45
C THR A 277 -10.53 -10.78 -27.78
N ARG A 278 -11.27 -9.66 -27.77
CA ARG A 278 -11.59 -8.87 -28.95
C ARG A 278 -10.34 -8.33 -29.65
N LEU A 279 -9.36 -7.90 -28.87
CA LEU A 279 -8.07 -7.39 -29.36
C LEU A 279 -7.07 -8.52 -29.72
N GLY A 280 -7.47 -9.79 -29.62
CA GLY A 280 -6.67 -10.95 -30.01
C GLY A 280 -5.75 -11.50 -28.92
N GLY A 281 -5.90 -11.03 -27.67
CA GLY A 281 -5.20 -11.58 -26.50
C GLY A 281 -5.90 -12.79 -25.89
N ILE A 282 -5.19 -13.48 -25.00
CA ILE A 282 -5.64 -14.71 -24.34
C ILE A 282 -5.80 -14.43 -22.83
N PRO A 283 -7.04 -14.19 -22.33
CA PRO A 283 -7.26 -14.00 -20.91
C PRO A 283 -7.08 -15.30 -20.12
N THR A 284 -6.53 -15.20 -18.92
CA THR A 284 -6.24 -16.33 -18.03
C THR A 284 -6.60 -16.03 -16.57
N GLU A 285 -7.13 -17.04 -15.90
CA GLU A 285 -7.55 -16.95 -14.49
C GLU A 285 -6.40 -16.95 -13.49
N SER A 286 -5.21 -17.38 -13.90
CA SER A 286 -4.06 -17.57 -13.02
C SER A 286 -2.77 -17.20 -13.74
N VAL A 287 -1.81 -16.66 -12.99
CA VAL A 287 -0.48 -16.37 -13.50
C VAL A 287 0.24 -17.68 -13.82
N THR A 288 0.71 -17.81 -15.06
CA THR A 288 1.44 -18.96 -15.59
C THR A 288 2.76 -18.51 -16.21
N ARG A 289 3.63 -19.45 -16.58
CA ARG A 289 4.87 -19.16 -17.31
C ARG A 289 4.67 -18.53 -18.69
N LYS A 290 3.45 -18.63 -19.23
CA LYS A 290 3.06 -18.03 -20.52
C LYS A 290 2.42 -16.65 -20.34
N THR A 291 2.15 -16.22 -19.11
CA THR A 291 1.55 -14.91 -18.85
C THR A 291 2.53 -13.84 -19.31
N ASP A 292 2.08 -12.97 -20.20
CA ASP A 292 2.87 -11.83 -20.70
C ASP A 292 2.50 -10.58 -19.91
N TYR A 293 1.22 -10.40 -19.55
CA TYR A 293 0.71 -9.21 -18.87
C TYR A 293 -0.15 -9.59 -17.64
N LEU A 294 0.04 -8.88 -16.53
CA LEU A 294 -0.81 -8.97 -15.33
C LEU A 294 -1.46 -7.61 -15.08
N ILE A 295 -2.77 -7.55 -15.27
CA ILE A 295 -3.60 -6.38 -15.01
C ILE A 295 -3.99 -6.39 -13.53
N VAL A 296 -3.72 -5.30 -12.83
CA VAL A 296 -3.94 -5.17 -11.39
C VAL A 296 -5.01 -4.11 -11.13
N GLY A 297 -6.12 -4.54 -10.52
CA GLY A 297 -7.14 -3.65 -9.98
C GLY A 297 -6.94 -3.42 -8.48
N ASP A 298 -7.20 -2.21 -8.00
CA ASP A 298 -6.73 -1.77 -6.70
C ASP A 298 -7.80 -1.30 -5.71
N ASN A 299 -9.08 -1.39 -6.08
CA ASN A 299 -10.19 -0.86 -5.29
C ASN A 299 -10.03 0.62 -4.88
N GLY A 300 -9.22 1.42 -5.58
CA GLY A 300 -8.91 2.80 -5.23
C GLY A 300 -7.90 3.00 -4.12
N ASN A 301 -7.01 2.02 -3.88
CA ASN A 301 -5.86 2.22 -3.01
C ASN A 301 -4.53 2.01 -3.76
N PRO A 302 -4.04 3.04 -4.48
CA PRO A 302 -2.79 3.04 -5.26
C PRO A 302 -1.51 2.59 -4.53
N ALA A 303 -1.53 2.51 -3.18
CA ALA A 303 -0.49 1.87 -2.36
C ALA A 303 -0.24 0.37 -2.70
N TRP A 304 -1.05 -0.24 -3.56
CA TRP A 304 -0.86 -1.61 -4.08
C TRP A 304 0.45 -1.78 -4.88
N ALA A 305 0.95 -0.70 -5.49
CA ALA A 305 2.18 -0.68 -6.29
C ALA A 305 3.41 -1.12 -5.49
N PHE A 306 3.44 -0.81 -4.19
CA PHE A 306 4.59 -1.04 -3.30
C PHE A 306 4.56 -2.38 -2.60
N SER A 307 4.16 -3.44 -3.30
CA SER A 307 4.20 -4.80 -2.75
C SER A 307 3.31 -5.07 -1.54
N CYS A 308 2.14 -4.43 -1.46
CA CYS A 308 1.04 -4.89 -0.60
C CYS A 308 0.33 -6.10 -1.23
N TYR A 309 1.07 -7.17 -1.54
CA TYR A 309 0.59 -8.13 -2.54
C TYR A 309 -0.51 -9.10 -2.08
N GLY A 310 -1.39 -9.41 -3.03
CA GLY A 310 -2.14 -10.66 -3.12
C GLY A 310 -1.38 -11.71 -3.96
N ARG A 311 -1.65 -13.00 -3.71
CA ARG A 311 -0.90 -14.18 -4.20
C ARG A 311 -0.52 -14.22 -5.70
N LYS A 312 -1.26 -13.54 -6.57
CA LYS A 312 -1.00 -13.52 -8.02
C LYS A 312 0.15 -12.58 -8.40
N VAL A 313 0.27 -11.43 -7.75
CA VAL A 313 1.34 -10.46 -8.04
C VAL A 313 2.68 -10.97 -7.51
N GLU A 314 2.70 -11.57 -6.31
CA GLU A 314 3.89 -12.26 -5.79
C GLU A 314 4.38 -13.35 -6.74
N LYS A 315 3.44 -14.15 -7.27
CA LYS A 315 3.75 -15.20 -8.25
C LYS A 315 4.35 -14.63 -9.53
N ALA A 316 3.80 -13.53 -10.05
CA ALA A 316 4.33 -12.86 -11.24
C ALA A 316 5.75 -12.31 -10.99
N VAL A 317 5.96 -11.67 -9.85
CA VAL A 317 7.28 -11.17 -9.41
C VAL A 317 8.30 -12.30 -9.25
N SER A 318 7.91 -13.42 -8.62
CA SER A 318 8.78 -14.60 -8.50
C SER A 318 9.15 -15.17 -9.87
N MET A 319 8.20 -15.22 -10.81
CA MET A 319 8.47 -15.68 -12.17
C MET A 319 9.42 -14.74 -12.92
N ARG A 320 9.37 -13.42 -12.67
CA ARG A 320 10.36 -12.48 -13.22
C ARG A 320 11.80 -12.81 -12.79
N LYS A 321 11.99 -13.21 -11.54
CA LYS A 321 13.30 -13.66 -11.03
C LYS A 321 13.83 -14.91 -11.72
N GLU A 322 12.94 -15.76 -12.24
CA GLU A 322 13.29 -16.93 -13.06
C GLU A 322 13.57 -16.57 -14.53
N GLY A 323 13.58 -15.28 -14.89
CA GLY A 323 13.85 -14.78 -16.24
C GLY A 323 12.60 -14.58 -17.10
N HIS A 324 11.39 -14.64 -16.53
CA HIS A 324 10.15 -14.37 -17.27
C HIS A 324 9.87 -12.87 -17.40
N THR A 325 9.45 -12.42 -18.58
CA THR A 325 9.13 -11.02 -18.84
C THR A 325 7.63 -10.76 -18.70
N ILE A 326 7.09 -10.92 -17.49
CA ILE A 326 5.69 -10.55 -17.20
C ILE A 326 5.65 -9.03 -17.04
N VAL A 327 4.72 -8.29 -17.67
CA VAL A 327 4.52 -6.85 -17.47
C VAL A 327 3.34 -6.63 -16.52
N LEU A 328 3.48 -5.72 -15.55
CA LEU A 328 2.39 -5.33 -14.65
C LEU A 328 1.75 -4.06 -15.22
N ILE A 329 0.43 -4.03 -15.30
CA ILE A 329 -0.33 -2.88 -15.84
C ILE A 329 -1.44 -2.54 -14.86
N HIS A 330 -1.63 -1.27 -14.54
CA HIS A 330 -2.76 -0.85 -13.71
C HIS A 330 -4.08 -0.90 -14.49
N GLU A 331 -5.21 -1.02 -13.78
CA GLU A 331 -6.51 -1.06 -14.44
C GLU A 331 -6.82 0.21 -15.24
N PHE A 332 -6.47 1.41 -14.75
CA PHE A 332 -6.74 2.66 -15.48
C PHE A 332 -5.90 2.77 -16.76
N ASP A 333 -4.58 2.54 -16.69
CA ASP A 333 -3.72 2.52 -17.88
C ASP A 333 -4.24 1.50 -18.91
N PHE A 334 -4.68 0.33 -18.44
CA PHE A 334 -5.24 -0.69 -19.31
C PHE A 334 -6.57 -0.27 -19.97
N ALA A 335 -7.41 0.47 -19.25
CA ALA A 335 -8.63 1.06 -19.81
C ALA A 335 -8.30 2.11 -20.88
N ASP A 336 -7.34 2.98 -20.63
CA ASP A 336 -6.91 4.01 -21.59
C ASP A 336 -6.36 3.37 -22.86
N ILE A 337 -5.50 2.35 -22.72
CA ILE A 337 -4.99 1.55 -23.86
C ILE A 337 -6.12 0.90 -24.65
N ILE A 338 -7.14 0.33 -23.98
CA ILE A 338 -8.30 -0.25 -24.68
C ILE A 338 -9.11 0.83 -25.40
N ALA A 339 -9.26 2.01 -24.79
CA ALA A 339 -10.03 3.12 -25.36
C ALA A 339 -9.37 3.65 -26.63
N ASP A 340 -8.03 3.78 -26.64
CA ASP A 340 -7.26 4.26 -27.78
C ASP A 340 -7.21 3.26 -28.96
N LEU A 341 -7.42 1.98 -28.68
CA LEU A 341 -7.44 0.90 -29.69
C LEU A 341 -8.84 0.58 -30.25
N ASN A 342 -9.91 1.21 -29.74
CA ASN A 342 -11.28 1.11 -30.28
C ASN A 342 -11.59 2.30 -31.19
#